data_AF-A0A3N5WXZ3-F1
#
_entry.id   AF-A0A3N5WXZ3-F1
#
_cell.length_a   1.000
_cell.length_b   1.000
_cell.length_c   1.000
_cell.angle_alpha   90.00
_cell.angle_beta   90.00
_cell.angle_gamma   90.00
#
_symmetry.space_group_name_H-M   'P 1'
#
loop_
_entity.id
_entity.type
_entity.pdbx_description
1 polymer ?
#
loop_
_entity_poly.entity_id
_entity_poly.type
_entity_poly.pdbx_seq_one_letter_code
_entity_poly.pdbx_strand_id
1 'polypeptide(L)'
;MTREAGFTFVAVMLMTLLVLSLGVYLCVLMANQSHLTSSVDSQLYSLVLAENGVEYARSVLPHLDLNRVLAGLDGKHSGASTLEWRNPLTFDLARQMEPDAWSPSCDDGWPAHEETLLLPQGYPSAGGGRFYIRFSNNPLEPAAEDKDGIVLVRSMGITGANRNGFFHSARNNVSLVEAALRQERVFDLQAALVLFGESATFEWPGEGFEFNGNLNPAVGIVGYGELAQNLLNSLAAGQGVCFQGAGGSPSMREMTNEYLASPVYRRVFDTGFWEHFQDQLPAFVDTRLPGLRFYPNGGDISGSFEGFLVARGDFTLTEVQVEGVILHLGGGRLTLAADTSVRGAIWMSNNAGDGSGNLVHGPLDLRIVGSVSVAYDAGAVRRSL
;
A
#
# COMPACT_ATOMS: atom_id res chain seq x y z
N MET A 1 68.99 24.07 50.88
CA MET A 1 68.40 23.01 50.04
C MET A 1 69.53 22.14 49.50
N THR A 2 69.55 20.86 49.84
CA THR A 2 70.51 19.89 49.28
C THR A 2 70.13 19.61 47.83
N ARG A 3 71.12 19.41 46.94
CA ARG A 3 70.89 19.15 45.50
C ARG A 3 69.92 17.98 45.25
N GLU A 4 69.90 17.01 46.16
CA GLU A 4 69.00 15.84 46.13
C GLU A 4 67.53 16.23 46.29
N ALA A 5 67.20 17.15 47.19
CA ALA A 5 65.82 17.60 47.39
C ALA A 5 65.25 18.34 46.16
N GLY A 6 66.11 19.07 45.43
CA GLY A 6 65.73 19.73 44.18
C GLY A 6 65.44 18.74 43.05
N PHE A 7 66.24 17.67 42.92
CA PHE A 7 66.03 16.62 41.93
C PHE A 7 64.73 15.85 42.19
N THR A 8 64.45 15.48 43.45
CA THR A 8 63.20 14.79 43.82
C THR A 8 61.97 15.65 43.52
N PHE A 9 62.02 16.96 43.81
CA PHE A 9 60.91 17.87 43.51
C PHE A 9 60.60 17.95 42.01
N VAL A 10 61.62 18.07 41.16
CA VAL A 10 61.45 18.09 39.70
C VAL A 10 60.88 16.76 39.18
N ALA A 11 61.39 15.62 39.69
CA ALA A 11 60.87 14.31 39.32
C ALA A 11 59.39 14.13 39.70
N VAL A 12 59.00 14.58 40.90
CA VAL A 12 57.60 14.56 41.33
C VAL A 12 56.74 15.49 40.48
N MET A 13 57.22 16.70 40.15
CA MET A 13 56.48 17.64 39.28
C MET A 13 56.27 17.08 37.87
N LEU A 14 57.29 16.42 37.31
CA LEU A 14 57.18 15.77 35.99
C LEU A 14 56.22 14.59 36.03
N MET A 15 56.29 13.75 37.07
CA MET A 15 55.36 12.64 37.27
C MET A 15 53.91 13.12 37.44
N THR A 16 53.67 14.16 38.24
CA THR A 16 52.32 14.71 38.40
C THR A 16 51.80 15.34 37.12
N LEU A 17 52.64 16.06 36.38
CA LEU A 17 52.27 16.62 35.08
C LEU A 17 51.97 15.53 34.06
N LEU A 18 52.73 14.43 34.05
CA LEU A 18 52.50 13.29 33.18
C LEU A 18 51.19 12.57 33.53
N VAL A 19 50.92 12.31 34.81
CA VAL A 19 49.66 11.71 35.27
C VAL A 19 48.47 12.63 34.95
N LEU A 20 48.58 13.94 35.16
CA LEU A 20 47.55 14.90 34.78
C LEU A 20 47.32 14.91 33.26
N SER A 21 48.39 14.91 32.45
CA SER A 21 48.28 14.89 31.00
C SER A 21 47.62 13.61 30.49
N LEU A 22 47.93 12.46 31.10
CA LEU A 22 47.30 11.18 30.79
C LEU A 22 45.82 11.17 31.19
N GLY A 23 45.50 11.71 32.38
CA GLY A 23 44.12 11.86 32.83
C GLY A 23 43.29 12.73 31.88
N VAL A 24 43.83 13.88 31.46
CA VAL A 24 43.18 14.75 30.47
C VAL A 24 43.01 14.04 29.13
N TYR A 25 44.05 13.33 28.64
CA TYR A 25 43.97 12.57 27.40
C TYR A 25 42.86 11.50 27.44
N LEU A 26 42.77 10.72 28.53
CA LEU A 26 41.73 9.71 28.69
C LEU A 26 40.34 10.32 28.77
N CYS A 27 40.17 11.44 29.48
CA CYS A 27 38.89 12.16 29.53
C CYS A 27 38.46 12.66 28.13
N VAL A 28 39.40 13.21 27.34
CA VAL A 28 39.13 13.63 25.97
C VAL A 28 38.77 12.44 25.08
N LEU A 29 39.47 11.31 25.22
CA LEU A 29 39.20 10.09 24.46
C LEU A 29 37.80 9.53 24.78
N MET A 30 37.45 9.41 26.06
CA MET A 30 36.12 8.95 26.50
C MET A 30 35.01 9.88 26.05
N ALA A 31 35.21 11.20 26.16
CA ALA A 31 34.25 12.18 25.68
C ALA A 31 34.03 12.07 24.16
N ASN A 32 35.11 11.88 23.39
CA ASN A 32 35.02 11.72 21.94
C ASN A 32 34.33 10.40 21.53
N GLN A 33 34.65 9.29 22.21
CA GLN A 33 34.00 8.00 21.94
C GLN A 33 32.50 8.04 22.26
N SER A 34 32.13 8.58 23.43
CA SER A 34 30.72 8.77 23.80
C SER A 34 29.96 9.63 22.78
N HIS A 35 30.61 10.70 22.29
CA HIS A 35 30.06 11.54 21.23
C HIS A 35 29.84 10.78 19.92
N LEU A 36 30.82 9.98 19.49
CA LEU A 36 30.70 9.18 18.27
C LEU A 36 29.56 8.15 18.38
N THR A 37 29.47 7.44 19.50
CA THR A 37 28.39 6.46 19.74
C THR A 37 27.02 7.14 19.71
N SER A 38 26.84 8.24 20.45
CA SER A 38 25.56 8.97 20.46
C SER A 38 25.18 9.51 19.08
N SER A 39 26.16 9.98 18.29
CA SER A 39 25.92 10.45 16.93
C SER A 39 25.51 9.32 16.00
N VAL A 40 26.15 8.15 16.10
CA VAL A 40 25.80 6.96 15.30
C VAL A 40 24.40 6.46 15.67
N ASP A 41 24.10 6.34 16.96
CA ASP A 41 22.78 5.91 17.43
C ASP A 41 21.68 6.84 16.95
N SER A 42 21.92 8.16 17.03
CA SER A 42 20.95 9.16 16.60
C SER A 42 20.76 9.17 15.08
N GLN A 43 21.82 8.89 14.31
CA GLN A 43 21.74 8.75 12.85
C GLN A 43 20.97 7.48 12.46
N LEU A 44 21.26 6.34 13.09
CA LEU A 44 20.51 5.10 12.91
C LEU A 44 19.03 5.32 13.26
N TYR A 45 18.77 6.04 14.36
CA TYR A 45 17.40 6.35 14.74
C TYR A 45 16.70 7.24 13.71
N SER A 46 17.38 8.25 13.16
CA SER A 46 16.80 9.07 12.07
C SER A 46 16.51 8.26 10.81
N LEU A 47 17.32 7.24 10.51
CA LEU A 47 17.11 6.36 9.36
C LEU A 47 15.86 5.49 9.57
N VAL A 48 15.74 4.85 10.74
CA VAL A 48 14.55 4.05 11.09
C VAL A 48 13.28 4.91 11.04
N LEU A 49 13.34 6.18 11.47
CA LEU A 49 12.20 7.09 11.33
C LEU A 49 11.84 7.39 9.88
N ALA A 50 12.84 7.56 9.00
CA ALA A 50 12.59 7.76 7.58
C ALA A 50 11.97 6.50 6.93
N GLU A 51 12.45 5.30 7.30
CA GLU A 51 11.85 4.04 6.83
C GLU A 51 10.40 3.89 7.31
N ASN A 52 10.12 4.19 8.59
CA ASN A 52 8.76 4.19 9.13
C ASN A 52 7.82 5.15 8.39
N GLY A 53 8.35 6.29 7.91
CA GLY A 53 7.56 7.21 7.11
C GLY A 53 7.22 6.64 5.72
N VAL A 54 8.11 5.88 5.09
CA VAL A 54 7.79 5.14 3.85
C VAL A 54 6.72 4.09 4.10
N GLU A 55 6.79 3.34 5.20
CA GLU A 55 5.78 2.36 5.57
C GLU A 55 4.42 3.02 5.88
N TYR A 56 4.42 4.14 6.59
CA TYR A 56 3.22 4.95 6.80
C TYR A 56 2.65 5.42 5.45
N ALA A 57 3.48 5.95 4.55
CA ALA A 57 3.05 6.37 3.22
C ALA A 57 2.42 5.22 2.43
N ARG A 58 2.99 4.01 2.50
CA ARG A 58 2.42 2.80 1.89
C ARG A 58 1.03 2.47 2.44
N SER A 59 0.82 2.64 3.74
CA SER A 59 -0.49 2.39 4.38
C SER A 59 -1.58 3.39 4.00
N VAL A 60 -1.22 4.65 3.74
CA VAL A 60 -2.21 5.69 3.39
C VAL A 60 -2.45 5.80 1.89
N LEU A 61 -1.46 5.46 1.06
CA LEU A 61 -1.50 5.60 -0.41
C LEU A 61 -2.78 5.07 -1.06
N PRO A 62 -3.34 3.89 -0.69
CA PRO A 62 -4.57 3.39 -1.29
C PRO A 62 -5.76 4.35 -1.14
N HIS A 63 -5.81 5.09 -0.05
CA HIS A 63 -6.92 5.98 0.30
C HIS A 63 -6.73 7.44 -0.17
N LEU A 64 -5.60 7.74 -0.82
CA LEU A 64 -5.30 9.07 -1.33
C LEU A 64 -5.79 9.25 -2.78
N ASP A 65 -6.30 10.43 -3.08
CA ASP A 65 -6.42 10.91 -4.47
C ASP A 65 -5.07 11.52 -4.86
N LEU A 66 -4.28 10.80 -5.67
CA LEU A 66 -2.93 11.22 -6.05
C LEU A 66 -2.90 12.57 -6.73
N ASN A 67 -3.85 12.84 -7.62
CA ASN A 67 -3.90 14.13 -8.32
C ASN A 67 -4.15 15.27 -7.34
N ARG A 68 -5.03 15.07 -6.37
CA ARG A 68 -5.28 16.05 -5.30
C ARG A 68 -4.06 16.22 -4.40
N VAL A 69 -3.37 15.13 -4.04
CA VAL A 69 -2.15 15.19 -3.23
C VAL A 69 -1.04 15.92 -3.98
N LEU A 70 -0.82 15.61 -5.25
CA LEU A 70 0.25 16.22 -6.06
C LEU A 70 -0.01 17.70 -6.37
N ALA A 71 -1.27 18.09 -6.59
CA ALA A 71 -1.67 19.46 -6.87
C ALA A 71 -1.86 20.34 -5.62
N GLY A 72 -1.89 19.76 -4.42
CA GLY A 72 -2.24 20.46 -3.18
C GLY A 72 -3.76 20.51 -2.92
N LEU A 73 -4.15 20.74 -1.67
CA LEU A 73 -5.56 20.92 -1.28
C LEU A 73 -6.15 22.20 -1.85
N ASP A 74 -5.32 23.23 -2.05
CA ASP A 74 -5.69 24.48 -2.70
C ASP A 74 -5.83 24.37 -4.24
N GLY A 75 -5.47 23.21 -4.80
CA GLY A 75 -5.50 22.91 -6.24
C GLY A 75 -4.44 23.67 -7.05
N LYS A 76 -3.43 24.25 -6.40
CA LYS A 76 -2.37 25.03 -7.03
C LYS A 76 -1.00 24.45 -6.69
N HIS A 77 -0.51 23.69 -7.66
CA HIS A 77 0.87 23.22 -7.61
C HIS A 77 1.86 24.39 -7.57
N SER A 78 2.44 24.58 -6.39
CA SER A 78 3.48 25.57 -6.08
C SER A 78 4.89 24.99 -6.27
N GLY A 79 4.97 23.74 -6.75
CA GLY A 79 6.22 23.02 -6.87
C GLY A 79 7.15 23.45 -8.00
N ALA A 80 8.44 23.47 -7.67
CA ALA A 80 9.52 23.61 -8.66
C ALA A 80 9.94 22.20 -9.12
N SER A 81 10.33 22.06 -10.39
CA SER A 81 10.85 20.80 -10.95
C SER A 81 12.22 20.37 -10.39
N THR A 82 12.68 20.99 -9.30
CA THR A 82 13.98 20.70 -8.69
C THR A 82 13.92 19.46 -7.82
N LEU A 83 15.03 18.73 -7.77
CA LEU A 83 15.12 17.50 -6.98
C LEU A 83 14.96 17.79 -5.48
N GLU A 84 15.38 18.96 -5.00
CA GLU A 84 15.23 19.35 -3.59
C GLU A 84 13.79 19.63 -3.19
N TRP A 85 12.94 20.09 -4.11
CA TRP A 85 11.53 20.35 -3.80
C TRP A 85 10.78 19.08 -3.37
N ARG A 86 11.18 17.91 -3.90
CA ARG A 86 10.59 16.62 -3.54
C ARG A 86 10.85 16.24 -2.08
N ASN A 87 11.84 16.85 -1.44
CA ASN A 87 12.06 16.62 -0.02
C ASN A 87 10.94 17.28 0.79
N PRO A 88 10.50 16.67 1.91
CA PRO A 88 9.57 17.33 2.81
C PRO A 88 10.15 18.66 3.33
N LEU A 89 11.46 18.69 3.58
CA LEU A 89 12.22 19.87 3.99
C LEU A 89 13.59 19.94 3.28
N THR A 90 14.20 21.12 3.25
CA THR A 90 15.62 21.23 2.88
C THR A 90 16.49 20.68 4.00
N PHE A 91 17.64 20.07 3.65
CA PHE A 91 18.57 19.52 4.65
C PHE A 91 19.08 20.59 5.62
N ASP A 92 19.29 21.82 5.14
CA ASP A 92 19.76 22.92 5.98
C ASP A 92 18.73 23.33 7.02
N LEU A 93 17.45 23.39 6.65
CA LEU A 93 16.35 23.67 7.59
C LEU A 93 16.17 22.51 8.57
N ALA A 94 16.12 21.27 8.07
CA ALA A 94 15.94 20.07 8.89
C ALA A 94 17.02 19.92 9.97
N ARG A 95 18.25 20.36 9.69
CA ARG A 95 19.37 20.33 10.64
C ARG A 95 19.28 21.37 11.75
N GLN A 96 18.55 22.47 11.55
CA GLN A 96 18.57 23.64 12.44
C GLN A 96 17.24 23.90 13.14
N MET A 97 16.14 23.41 12.57
CA MET A 97 14.81 23.68 13.09
C MET A 97 14.50 22.87 14.35
N GLU A 98 13.57 23.40 15.14
CA GLU A 98 12.85 22.62 16.15
C GLU A 98 11.70 21.87 15.45
N PRO A 99 11.66 20.52 15.51
CA PRO A 99 10.65 19.73 14.78
C PRO A 99 9.19 20.09 15.11
N ASP A 100 8.93 20.53 16.34
CA ASP A 100 7.57 20.81 16.84
C ASP A 100 6.99 22.14 16.33
N ALA A 101 7.84 23.07 15.90
CA ALA A 101 7.45 24.42 15.51
C ALA A 101 7.31 24.60 13.99
N TRP A 102 7.66 23.58 13.20
CA TRP A 102 7.68 23.68 11.75
C TRP A 102 6.32 23.34 11.13
N SER A 103 5.98 24.08 10.08
CA SER A 103 4.83 23.83 9.22
C SER A 103 5.23 23.95 7.75
N PRO A 104 4.59 23.19 6.84
CA PRO A 104 4.90 23.26 5.43
C PRO A 104 4.52 24.62 4.83
N SER A 105 5.33 25.09 3.89
CA SER A 105 5.09 26.36 3.17
C SER A 105 4.04 26.25 2.06
N CYS A 106 3.75 25.02 1.62
CA CYS A 106 2.75 24.65 0.63
C CYS A 106 2.21 23.26 0.98
N ASP A 107 1.02 22.93 0.50
CA ASP A 107 0.33 21.65 0.72
C ASP A 107 0.61 20.61 -0.38
N ASP A 108 1.25 20.98 -1.49
CA ASP A 108 1.66 20.05 -2.54
C ASP A 108 2.47 18.84 -2.04
N GLY A 109 2.01 17.65 -2.37
CA GLY A 109 2.66 16.39 -2.03
C GLY A 109 2.46 15.99 -0.57
N TRP A 110 1.75 16.76 0.24
CA TRP A 110 1.44 16.35 1.61
C TRP A 110 0.23 15.42 1.60
N PRO A 111 0.30 14.28 2.31
CA PRO A 111 -0.86 13.41 2.42
C PRO A 111 -2.03 14.18 3.02
N ALA A 112 -3.22 14.03 2.46
CA ALA A 112 -4.42 14.67 2.96
C ALA A 112 -5.61 13.73 2.87
N HIS A 113 -6.49 13.79 3.86
CA HIS A 113 -7.74 13.03 3.89
C HIS A 113 -8.87 13.96 4.30
N GLU A 114 -9.99 13.90 3.58
CA GLU A 114 -11.17 14.76 3.85
C GLU A 114 -10.81 16.24 4.05
N GLU A 115 -10.01 16.79 3.13
CA GLU A 115 -9.57 18.21 3.11
C GLU A 115 -8.66 18.63 4.28
N THR A 116 -8.18 17.67 5.07
CA THR A 116 -7.26 17.92 6.18
C THR A 116 -5.90 17.29 5.88
N LEU A 117 -4.83 18.07 6.03
CA LEU A 117 -3.47 17.55 5.93
C LEU A 117 -3.23 16.50 7.02
N LEU A 118 -2.73 15.34 6.60
CA LEU A 118 -2.22 14.31 7.47
C LEU A 118 -0.78 14.69 7.86
N LEU A 119 -0.47 14.68 9.15
CA LEU A 119 0.86 14.97 9.69
C LEU A 119 1.44 16.37 9.36
N PRO A 120 0.69 17.47 9.56
CA PRO A 120 1.18 18.82 9.22
C PRO A 120 2.42 19.25 10.02
N GLN A 121 2.70 18.59 11.15
CA GLN A 121 3.88 18.81 11.99
C GLN A 121 4.81 17.60 12.02
N GLY A 122 4.65 16.65 11.09
CA GLY A 122 5.33 15.36 11.12
C GLY A 122 4.78 14.41 12.18
N TYR A 123 5.10 13.13 12.05
CA TYR A 123 4.69 12.10 12.99
C TYR A 123 5.69 12.01 14.15
N PRO A 124 5.25 12.17 15.42
CA PRO A 124 6.15 12.05 16.56
C PRO A 124 6.49 10.59 16.86
N SER A 125 7.76 10.33 17.19
CA SER A 125 8.22 9.03 17.67
C SER A 125 8.78 9.12 19.09
N ALA A 126 8.92 7.98 19.75
CA ALA A 126 9.52 7.88 21.07
C ALA A 126 10.91 8.56 21.09
N GLY A 127 11.25 9.32 22.13
CA GLY A 127 12.56 9.99 22.20
C GLY A 127 12.70 11.29 21.40
N GLY A 128 11.60 11.92 20.98
CA GLY A 128 11.58 13.29 20.46
C GLY A 128 12.03 13.44 19.00
N GLY A 129 12.22 12.34 18.29
CA GLY A 129 12.40 12.34 16.84
C GLY A 129 11.05 12.43 16.11
N ARG A 130 11.08 12.94 14.88
CA ARG A 130 9.92 13.01 13.98
C ARG A 130 10.26 12.55 12.59
N PHE A 131 9.27 12.08 11.84
CA PHE A 131 9.41 11.95 10.39
C PHE A 131 8.39 12.81 9.65
N TYR A 132 8.77 13.22 8.44
CA TYR A 132 7.94 13.96 7.51
C TYR A 132 7.91 13.19 6.19
N ILE A 133 6.78 13.22 5.50
CA ILE A 133 6.63 12.55 4.20
C ILE A 133 6.13 13.51 3.15
N ARG A 134 6.61 13.35 1.93
CA ARG A 134 6.17 14.10 0.77
C ARG A 134 6.07 13.17 -0.43
N PHE A 135 4.91 13.19 -1.08
CA PHE A 135 4.64 12.58 -2.36
C PHE A 135 5.03 13.53 -3.49
N SER A 136 5.60 13.00 -4.56
CA SER A 136 5.93 13.76 -5.76
C SER A 136 5.77 12.87 -6.98
N ASN A 137 5.44 13.45 -8.13
CA ASN A 137 5.30 12.65 -9.34
C ASN A 137 6.68 12.20 -9.86
N ASN A 138 6.67 11.15 -10.68
CA ASN A 138 7.82 10.71 -11.43
C ASN A 138 8.36 11.86 -12.32
N PRO A 139 9.68 11.92 -12.61
CA PRO A 139 10.25 13.01 -13.42
C PRO A 139 9.79 13.05 -14.89
N LEU A 140 9.12 12.00 -15.36
CA LEU A 140 8.71 11.85 -16.76
C LEU A 140 7.30 12.41 -17.01
N GLU A 141 6.58 12.77 -15.95
CA GLU A 141 5.21 13.26 -15.97
C GLU A 141 5.09 14.70 -15.44
N PRO A 142 3.97 15.38 -15.71
CA PRO A 142 3.66 16.65 -15.07
C PRO A 142 3.63 16.52 -13.54
N ALA A 143 4.26 17.44 -12.83
CA ALA A 143 4.45 17.34 -11.37
C ALA A 143 3.15 17.32 -10.55
N ALA A 144 2.04 17.84 -11.11
CA ALA A 144 0.74 17.97 -10.45
C ALA A 144 -0.29 16.90 -10.85
N GLU A 145 0.00 16.09 -11.88
CA GLU A 145 -0.96 15.14 -12.46
C GLU A 145 -0.30 13.78 -12.66
N ASP A 146 -0.77 12.78 -11.93
CA ASP A 146 -0.36 11.39 -12.05
C ASP A 146 -1.12 10.69 -13.18
N LYS A 147 -0.39 9.97 -14.05
CA LYS A 147 -0.96 9.23 -15.17
C LYS A 147 -0.74 7.72 -15.08
N ASP A 148 0.29 7.27 -14.37
CA ASP A 148 0.67 5.86 -14.31
C ASP A 148 0.42 5.20 -12.94
N GLY A 149 -0.06 5.96 -11.95
CA GLY A 149 -0.31 5.48 -10.59
C GLY A 149 0.96 5.32 -9.74
N ILE A 150 2.12 5.82 -10.20
CA ILE A 150 3.41 5.67 -9.55
C ILE A 150 3.88 7.02 -9.02
N VAL A 151 3.94 7.12 -7.69
CA VAL A 151 4.44 8.29 -6.99
C VAL A 151 5.73 8.00 -6.26
N LEU A 152 6.60 9.00 -6.19
CA LEU A 152 7.79 8.98 -5.37
C LEU A 152 7.46 9.53 -4.00
N VAL A 153 7.72 8.74 -2.97
CA VAL A 153 7.64 9.14 -1.58
C VAL A 153 9.02 9.41 -1.06
N ARG A 154 9.23 10.61 -0.53
CA ARG A 154 10.40 10.92 0.28
C ARG A 154 10.00 11.06 1.74
N SER A 155 10.61 10.26 2.58
CA SER A 155 10.50 10.38 4.02
C SER A 155 11.78 10.93 4.62
N MET A 156 11.66 11.98 5.42
CA MET A 156 12.77 12.58 6.15
C MET A 156 12.59 12.34 7.64
N GLY A 157 13.47 11.53 8.23
CA GLY A 157 13.55 11.33 9.67
C GLY A 157 14.52 12.34 10.30
N ILE A 158 14.08 12.99 11.37
CA ILE A 158 14.81 14.04 12.07
C ILE A 158 14.87 13.67 13.56
N THR A 159 16.08 13.61 14.10
CA THR A 159 16.32 13.35 15.52
C THR A 159 17.18 14.46 16.12
N GLY A 160 16.79 14.97 17.28
CA GLY A 160 17.61 15.95 17.99
C GLY A 160 18.93 15.31 18.41
N ALA A 161 20.06 15.89 18.01
CA ALA A 161 21.33 15.53 18.64
C ALA A 161 21.41 16.28 19.97
N ASN A 162 21.07 15.61 21.07
CA ASN A 162 21.27 16.14 22.42
C ASN A 162 22.78 16.26 22.71
N ARG A 163 23.41 17.35 22.26
CA ARG A 163 24.82 17.66 22.54
C ARG A 163 24.94 18.35 23.89
N ASN A 164 24.91 17.57 24.97
CA ASN A 164 25.28 18.06 26.29
C ASN A 164 26.81 18.13 26.42
N GLY A 165 27.42 19.27 26.03
CA GLY A 165 28.88 19.46 26.09
C GLY A 165 29.36 20.90 25.88
N PHE A 166 30.69 21.11 25.98
CA PHE A 166 31.37 22.41 25.91
C PHE A 166 31.17 23.19 24.59
N PHE A 167 30.80 22.50 23.50
CA PHE A 167 30.47 23.11 22.22
C PHE A 167 28.99 22.87 21.92
N HIS A 168 28.16 23.82 22.34
CA HIS A 168 26.74 23.83 22.00
C HIS A 168 26.59 24.09 20.49
N SER A 169 26.34 23.03 19.74
CA SER A 169 25.72 23.16 18.42
C SER A 169 24.54 22.20 18.37
N ALA A 170 23.34 22.69 18.64
CA ALA A 170 22.12 21.94 18.38
C ALA A 170 22.01 21.76 16.86
N ARG A 171 22.34 20.57 16.37
CA ARG A 171 22.11 20.18 14.99
C ARG A 171 21.40 18.84 15.00
N ASN A 172 20.30 18.73 14.28
CA ASN A 172 19.59 17.48 14.16
C ASN A 172 20.38 16.50 13.29
N ASN A 173 20.24 15.20 13.58
CA ASN A 173 20.60 14.16 12.63
C ASN A 173 19.42 13.95 11.69
N VAL A 174 19.72 13.87 10.40
CA VAL A 174 18.72 13.85 9.35
C VAL A 174 19.05 12.71 8.41
N SER A 175 18.03 11.89 8.12
CA SER A 175 18.10 10.85 7.10
C SER A 175 16.93 11.02 6.15
N LEU A 176 17.18 10.75 4.86
CA LEU A 176 16.18 10.83 3.80
C LEU A 176 16.14 9.48 3.10
N VAL A 177 14.95 8.90 3.01
CA VAL A 177 14.69 7.69 2.24
C VAL A 177 13.72 8.04 1.13
N GLU A 178 13.99 7.57 -0.07
CA GLU A 178 13.09 7.66 -1.21
C GLU A 178 12.59 6.26 -1.57
N ALA A 179 11.29 6.14 -1.83
CA ALA A 179 10.67 4.94 -2.35
C ALA A 179 9.74 5.31 -3.51
N ALA A 180 9.75 4.50 -4.57
CA ALA A 180 8.72 4.53 -5.59
C ALA A 180 7.58 3.63 -5.14
N LEU A 181 6.39 4.20 -4.96
CA LEU A 181 5.19 3.45 -4.59
C LEU A 181 4.18 3.54 -5.73
N ARG A 182 3.46 2.45 -5.95
CA ARG A 182 2.35 2.39 -6.90
C ARG A 182 1.05 2.27 -6.11
N GLN A 183 0.06 3.08 -6.45
CA GLN A 183 -1.29 2.88 -5.94
C GLN A 183 -1.92 1.73 -6.70
N GLU A 184 -2.02 0.56 -6.07
CA GLU A 184 -2.59 -0.62 -6.72
C GLU A 184 -4.12 -0.51 -6.74
N ARG A 185 -4.68 -0.33 -7.95
CA ARG A 185 -6.14 -0.28 -8.17
C ARG A 185 -6.62 -1.33 -9.17
N VAL A 186 -5.82 -2.36 -9.42
CA VAL A 186 -6.15 -3.43 -10.37
C VAL A 186 -7.48 -4.11 -10.06
N PHE A 187 -7.86 -4.16 -8.78
CA PHE A 187 -9.12 -4.73 -8.31
C PHE A 187 -10.22 -3.69 -8.01
N ASP A 188 -10.11 -2.45 -8.51
CA ASP A 188 -11.25 -1.50 -8.58
C ASP A 188 -12.20 -1.96 -9.71
N LEU A 189 -12.91 -3.05 -9.44
CA LEU A 189 -13.72 -3.77 -10.43
C LEU A 189 -14.84 -2.88 -10.96
N GLN A 190 -15.16 -3.02 -12.26
CA GLN A 190 -16.16 -2.19 -12.93
C GLN A 190 -17.49 -2.93 -13.23
N ALA A 191 -17.74 -4.03 -12.51
CA ALA A 191 -18.96 -4.82 -12.62
C ALA A 191 -19.22 -5.58 -11.32
N ALA A 192 -20.45 -6.06 -11.11
CA ALA A 192 -20.78 -6.91 -9.97
C ALA A 192 -20.03 -8.26 -10.04
N LEU A 193 -19.91 -8.82 -11.24
CA LEU A 193 -19.13 -10.02 -11.54
C LEU A 193 -18.18 -9.73 -12.70
N VAL A 194 -16.89 -9.90 -12.49
CA VAL A 194 -15.86 -9.80 -13.52
C VAL A 194 -15.31 -11.20 -13.82
N LEU A 195 -15.39 -11.60 -15.08
CA LEU A 195 -14.95 -12.90 -15.56
C LEU A 195 -13.70 -12.72 -16.42
N PHE A 196 -12.58 -13.30 -15.99
CA PHE A 196 -11.30 -13.24 -16.68
C PHE A 196 -10.85 -14.61 -17.20
N GLY A 197 -10.94 -14.85 -18.51
CA GLY A 197 -10.64 -16.17 -19.11
C GLY A 197 -11.03 -16.30 -20.59
N GLU A 198 -10.91 -17.50 -21.15
CA GLU A 198 -11.31 -17.82 -22.54
C GLU A 198 -12.67 -18.52 -22.60
N SER A 199 -12.95 -19.38 -21.62
CA SER A 199 -14.16 -20.20 -21.57
C SER A 199 -14.63 -20.40 -20.14
N ALA A 200 -15.87 -20.85 -19.97
CA ALA A 200 -16.46 -21.10 -18.66
C ALA A 200 -17.61 -22.11 -18.73
N THR A 201 -17.86 -22.76 -17.60
CA THR A 201 -19.07 -23.54 -17.31
C THR A 201 -19.85 -22.80 -16.23
N PHE A 202 -21.14 -22.59 -16.48
CA PHE A 202 -22.03 -21.93 -15.54
C PHE A 202 -23.24 -22.80 -15.23
N GLU A 203 -23.56 -22.95 -13.95
CA GLU A 203 -24.72 -23.69 -13.47
C GLU A 203 -25.68 -22.76 -12.71
N TRP A 204 -26.90 -22.60 -13.23
CA TRP A 204 -27.94 -21.72 -12.66
C TRP A 204 -29.24 -22.50 -12.32
N PRO A 205 -29.23 -23.42 -11.34
CA PRO A 205 -30.44 -24.12 -10.90
C PRO A 205 -31.46 -23.15 -10.26
N GLY A 206 -32.38 -22.62 -11.08
CA GLY A 206 -33.54 -21.80 -10.65
C GLY A 206 -33.40 -20.31 -10.95
N GLU A 207 -34.37 -19.51 -10.47
CA GLU A 207 -34.43 -18.05 -10.69
C GLU A 207 -34.09 -17.24 -9.42
N GLY A 208 -33.64 -17.89 -8.35
CA GLY A 208 -33.42 -17.28 -7.04
C GLY A 208 -32.22 -16.32 -6.94
N PHE A 209 -31.59 -15.93 -8.05
CA PHE A 209 -30.36 -15.16 -8.04
C PHE A 209 -30.50 -13.80 -8.73
N GLU A 210 -29.68 -12.84 -8.28
CA GLU A 210 -29.59 -11.51 -8.86
C GLU A 210 -28.13 -11.03 -8.86
N PHE A 211 -27.67 -10.51 -10.00
CA PHE A 211 -26.44 -9.75 -10.16
C PHE A 211 -26.82 -8.35 -10.62
N ASN A 212 -26.57 -7.36 -9.78
CA ASN A 212 -26.95 -5.98 -10.02
C ASN A 212 -25.71 -5.09 -10.10
N GLY A 213 -25.35 -4.65 -11.30
CA GLY A 213 -24.25 -3.72 -11.56
C GLY A 213 -24.57 -2.26 -11.23
N ASN A 214 -25.81 -1.92 -10.89
CA ASN A 214 -26.28 -0.54 -10.71
C ASN A 214 -26.02 0.32 -11.97
N LEU A 215 -25.15 1.34 -11.84
CA LEU A 215 -24.71 2.19 -12.95
C LEU A 215 -23.63 1.53 -13.83
N ASN A 216 -23.13 0.38 -13.41
CA ASN A 216 -22.15 -0.45 -14.11
C ASN A 216 -22.83 -1.71 -14.69
N PRO A 217 -22.18 -2.44 -15.61
CA PRO A 217 -22.70 -3.74 -16.05
C PRO A 217 -22.80 -4.74 -14.89
N ALA A 218 -23.78 -5.64 -14.93
CA ALA A 218 -23.82 -6.75 -13.97
C ALA A 218 -22.63 -7.67 -14.16
N VAL A 219 -22.28 -7.98 -15.43
CA VAL A 219 -21.15 -8.83 -15.78
C VAL A 219 -20.16 -8.09 -16.68
N GLY A 220 -18.91 -8.00 -16.22
CA GLY A 220 -17.76 -7.55 -17.02
C GLY A 220 -16.99 -8.76 -17.54
N ILE A 221 -16.76 -8.82 -18.84
CA ILE A 221 -16.02 -9.91 -19.48
C ILE A 221 -14.65 -9.37 -19.88
N VAL A 222 -13.59 -10.07 -19.48
CA VAL A 222 -12.21 -9.70 -19.73
C VAL A 222 -11.46 -10.93 -20.25
N GLY A 223 -10.75 -10.80 -21.35
CA GLY A 223 -10.09 -11.91 -22.04
C GLY A 223 -10.58 -12.10 -23.47
N TYR A 224 -9.86 -12.94 -24.20
CA TYR A 224 -10.19 -13.26 -25.58
C TYR A 224 -10.87 -14.61 -25.58
N GLY A 225 -12.13 -14.73 -26.00
CA GLY A 225 -12.76 -16.04 -26.06
C GLY A 225 -14.27 -16.05 -26.15
N GLU A 226 -14.85 -17.18 -25.75
CA GLU A 226 -16.28 -17.48 -25.85
C GLU A 226 -17.01 -17.25 -24.52
N LEU A 227 -16.38 -16.64 -23.51
CA LEU A 227 -16.99 -16.40 -22.19
C LEU A 227 -18.39 -15.79 -22.26
N ALA A 228 -18.57 -14.74 -23.07
CA ALA A 228 -19.87 -14.09 -23.26
C ALA A 228 -20.91 -15.06 -23.83
N GLN A 229 -20.51 -15.86 -24.81
CA GLN A 229 -21.39 -16.83 -25.45
C GLN A 229 -21.70 -18.01 -24.52
N ASN A 230 -20.73 -18.49 -23.74
CA ASN A 230 -20.93 -19.54 -22.74
C ASN A 230 -21.92 -19.10 -21.67
N LEU A 231 -21.80 -17.85 -21.19
CA LEU A 231 -22.75 -17.29 -20.24
C LEU A 231 -24.15 -17.23 -20.85
N LEU A 232 -24.31 -16.64 -22.04
CA LEU A 232 -25.61 -16.58 -22.73
C LEU A 232 -26.23 -17.95 -22.97
N ASN A 233 -25.45 -18.93 -23.41
CA ASN A 233 -25.91 -20.29 -23.69
C ASN A 233 -26.28 -21.05 -22.41
N SER A 234 -25.72 -20.68 -21.27
CA SER A 234 -26.01 -21.32 -19.98
C SER A 234 -27.33 -20.86 -19.36
N LEU A 235 -27.87 -19.71 -19.78
CA LEU A 235 -29.09 -19.14 -19.22
C LEU A 235 -30.34 -19.76 -19.85
N ALA A 236 -31.27 -20.18 -19.00
CA ALA A 236 -32.61 -20.56 -19.41
C ALA A 236 -33.43 -19.32 -19.84
N ALA A 237 -34.52 -19.57 -20.57
CA ALA A 237 -35.44 -18.51 -20.97
C ALA A 237 -35.96 -17.74 -19.74
N GLY A 238 -35.81 -16.42 -19.74
CA GLY A 238 -36.21 -15.54 -18.64
C GLY A 238 -35.09 -15.20 -17.66
N GLN A 239 -34.07 -16.04 -17.48
CA GLN A 239 -32.98 -15.79 -16.51
C GLN A 239 -32.09 -14.58 -16.85
N GLY A 240 -32.16 -14.05 -18.08
CA GLY A 240 -31.46 -12.81 -18.44
C GLY A 240 -31.83 -11.61 -17.56
N VAL A 241 -33.04 -11.60 -16.98
CA VAL A 241 -33.51 -10.51 -16.09
C VAL A 241 -32.80 -10.50 -14.73
N CYS A 242 -32.13 -11.61 -14.37
CA CYS A 242 -31.33 -11.72 -13.15
C CYS A 242 -30.02 -10.93 -13.24
N PHE A 243 -29.64 -10.42 -14.42
CA PHE A 243 -28.45 -9.58 -14.62
C PHE A 243 -28.88 -8.16 -14.96
N GLN A 244 -28.91 -7.30 -13.95
CA GLN A 244 -29.40 -5.91 -14.05
C GLN A 244 -28.25 -4.92 -13.90
N GLY A 245 -28.29 -3.82 -14.62
CA GLY A 245 -27.23 -2.81 -14.57
C GLY A 245 -27.24 -1.95 -15.82
N ALA A 246 -26.11 -1.29 -16.11
CA ALA A 246 -25.95 -0.57 -17.36
C ALA A 246 -26.00 -1.52 -18.56
N GLY A 247 -26.76 -1.15 -19.60
CA GLY A 247 -26.90 -1.92 -20.84
C GLY A 247 -28.26 -2.61 -20.99
N GLY A 248 -28.29 -3.67 -21.79
CA GLY A 248 -29.49 -4.49 -22.03
C GLY A 248 -29.70 -5.56 -20.96
N SER A 249 -30.67 -6.45 -21.18
CA SER A 249 -30.86 -7.66 -20.38
C SER A 249 -30.48 -8.89 -21.24
N PRO A 250 -29.52 -9.72 -20.80
CA PRO A 250 -28.70 -9.56 -19.59
C PRO A 250 -27.72 -8.38 -19.68
N SER A 251 -27.46 -7.72 -18.54
CA SER A 251 -26.52 -6.60 -18.43
C SER A 251 -25.08 -7.12 -18.43
N MET A 252 -24.46 -7.10 -19.60
CA MET A 252 -23.09 -7.58 -19.79
C MET A 252 -22.31 -6.62 -20.68
N ARG A 253 -21.00 -6.52 -20.45
CA ARG A 253 -20.10 -5.70 -21.27
C ARG A 253 -18.78 -6.43 -21.50
N GLU A 254 -18.31 -6.40 -22.73
CA GLU A 254 -16.94 -6.77 -23.09
C GLU A 254 -16.01 -5.62 -22.70
N MET A 255 -15.09 -5.88 -21.77
CA MET A 255 -14.23 -4.87 -21.15
C MET A 255 -12.75 -5.06 -21.48
N THR A 256 -12.39 -6.09 -22.27
CA THR A 256 -10.99 -6.41 -22.60
C THR A 256 -10.22 -5.22 -23.16
N ASN A 257 -10.79 -4.49 -24.13
CA ASN A 257 -10.11 -3.33 -24.72
C ASN A 257 -9.95 -2.18 -23.72
N GLU A 258 -10.92 -1.99 -22.82
CA GLU A 258 -10.85 -0.96 -21.78
C GLU A 258 -9.76 -1.29 -20.75
N TYR A 259 -9.65 -2.57 -20.37
CA TYR A 259 -8.58 -3.03 -19.49
C TYR A 259 -7.21 -2.89 -20.15
N LEU A 260 -7.06 -3.27 -21.42
CA LEU A 260 -5.80 -3.16 -22.16
C LEU A 260 -5.36 -1.71 -22.41
N ALA A 261 -6.32 -0.80 -22.59
CA ALA A 261 -6.04 0.63 -22.76
C ALA A 261 -5.63 1.32 -21.45
N SER A 262 -6.03 0.76 -20.30
CA SER A 262 -5.72 1.31 -18.98
C SER A 262 -4.33 0.87 -18.50
N PRO A 263 -3.43 1.80 -18.11
CA PRO A 263 -2.12 1.45 -17.55
C PRO A 263 -2.23 0.70 -16.21
N VAL A 264 -3.34 0.88 -15.50
CA VAL A 264 -3.63 0.18 -14.23
C VAL A 264 -4.13 -1.23 -14.53
N TYR A 265 -5.25 -1.35 -15.23
CA TYR A 265 -5.93 -2.63 -15.40
C TYR A 265 -5.21 -3.59 -16.34
N ARG A 266 -4.41 -3.10 -17.30
CA ARG A 266 -3.66 -3.95 -18.23
C ARG A 266 -2.76 -4.95 -17.53
N ARG A 267 -2.36 -4.70 -16.28
CA ARG A 267 -1.52 -5.60 -15.49
C ARG A 267 -2.17 -6.94 -15.17
N VAL A 268 -3.50 -7.07 -15.24
CA VAL A 268 -4.15 -8.40 -15.14
C VAL A 268 -3.78 -9.32 -16.31
N PHE A 269 -3.20 -8.79 -17.38
CA PHE A 269 -2.66 -9.58 -18.49
C PHE A 269 -1.15 -9.84 -18.36
N ASP A 270 -0.50 -9.32 -17.33
CA ASP A 270 0.93 -9.55 -17.06
C ASP A 270 1.08 -10.77 -16.15
N THR A 271 1.80 -11.78 -16.62
CA THR A 271 2.08 -12.99 -15.85
C THR A 271 2.87 -12.69 -14.58
N GLY A 272 3.84 -11.77 -14.65
CA GLY A 272 4.66 -11.40 -13.50
C GLY A 272 3.87 -10.70 -12.39
N PHE A 273 2.77 -10.02 -12.73
CA PHE A 273 1.86 -9.48 -11.73
C PHE A 273 1.20 -10.60 -10.91
N TRP A 274 0.70 -11.64 -11.57
CA TRP A 274 0.01 -12.74 -10.89
C TRP A 274 0.93 -13.65 -10.11
N GLU A 275 2.12 -13.93 -10.63
CA GLU A 275 3.17 -14.62 -9.87
C GLU A 275 3.47 -13.87 -8.58
N HIS A 276 3.77 -12.57 -8.67
CA HIS A 276 4.06 -11.75 -7.50
C HIS A 276 2.86 -11.68 -6.53
N PHE A 277 1.66 -11.42 -7.04
CA PHE A 277 0.45 -11.34 -6.22
C PHE A 277 0.23 -12.64 -5.45
N GLN A 278 0.32 -13.79 -6.13
CA GLN A 278 0.14 -15.10 -5.49
C GLN A 278 1.25 -15.44 -4.50
N ASP A 279 2.49 -15.02 -4.74
CA ASP A 279 3.62 -15.22 -3.81
C ASP A 279 3.45 -14.43 -2.51
N GLN A 280 2.72 -13.30 -2.53
CA GLN A 280 2.42 -12.52 -1.33
C GLN A 280 1.24 -13.09 -0.53
N LEU A 281 0.29 -13.79 -1.15
CA LEU A 281 -0.93 -14.29 -0.49
C LEU A 281 -0.67 -15.20 0.73
N PRO A 282 0.32 -16.11 0.75
CA PRO A 282 0.61 -16.95 1.91
C PRO A 282 0.88 -16.18 3.21
N ALA A 283 1.43 -14.96 3.13
CA ALA A 283 1.67 -14.11 4.29
C ALA A 283 0.38 -13.73 5.04
N PHE A 284 -0.78 -13.91 4.40
CA PHE A 284 -2.10 -13.55 4.90
C PHE A 284 -2.97 -14.74 5.34
N VAL A 285 -2.42 -15.97 5.33
CA VAL A 285 -3.16 -17.17 5.76
C VAL A 285 -3.35 -17.19 7.27
N ASP A 286 -2.30 -16.84 8.02
CA ASP A 286 -2.29 -16.92 9.49
C ASP A 286 -2.67 -15.60 10.18
N THR A 287 -2.49 -14.50 9.46
CA THR A 287 -2.86 -13.16 9.92
C THR A 287 -4.33 -12.92 9.63
N ARG A 288 -5.17 -13.04 10.66
CA ARG A 288 -6.54 -12.48 10.66
C ARG A 288 -6.48 -10.96 10.72
N LEU A 289 -5.75 -10.34 9.79
CA LEU A 289 -5.80 -8.91 9.60
C LEU A 289 -7.24 -8.57 9.24
N PRO A 290 -7.85 -7.58 9.91
CA PRO A 290 -9.17 -7.11 9.51
C PRO A 290 -9.07 -6.67 8.04
N GLY A 291 -9.95 -7.20 7.20
CA GLY A 291 -10.06 -6.79 5.80
C GLY A 291 -9.38 -7.67 4.75
N LEU A 292 -8.63 -8.73 5.08
CA LEU A 292 -8.19 -9.71 4.05
C LEU A 292 -8.21 -11.15 4.56
N ARG A 293 -8.74 -12.09 3.76
CA ARG A 293 -8.72 -13.54 4.05
C ARG A 293 -8.32 -14.32 2.81
N PHE A 294 -7.37 -15.24 2.94
CA PHE A 294 -6.92 -16.10 1.86
C PHE A 294 -7.19 -17.58 2.13
N TYR A 295 -7.83 -18.27 1.17
CA TYR A 295 -8.16 -19.69 1.18
C TYR A 295 -7.37 -20.42 0.07
N PRO A 296 -6.14 -20.90 0.35
CA PRO A 296 -5.24 -21.45 -0.67
C PRO A 296 -5.71 -22.77 -1.31
N ASN A 297 -6.58 -23.51 -0.62
CA ASN A 297 -7.13 -24.80 -1.08
C ASN A 297 -8.66 -24.75 -1.20
N GLY A 298 -9.24 -23.55 -1.14
CA GLY A 298 -10.67 -23.33 -1.16
C GLY A 298 -11.28 -23.60 0.21
N GLY A 299 -12.55 -23.99 0.23
CA GLY A 299 -13.31 -24.27 1.44
C GLY A 299 -14.67 -23.59 1.47
N ASP A 300 -15.33 -23.73 2.62
CA ASP A 300 -16.68 -23.22 2.84
C ASP A 300 -16.67 -22.07 3.84
N ILE A 301 -17.42 -21.01 3.51
CA ILE A 301 -17.56 -19.79 4.32
C ILE A 301 -19.05 -19.53 4.60
N SER A 302 -19.31 -19.12 5.85
CA SER A 302 -20.60 -18.60 6.32
C SER A 302 -20.41 -17.39 7.24
N GLY A 303 -21.49 -16.65 7.50
CA GLY A 303 -21.50 -15.48 8.40
C GLY A 303 -21.24 -14.15 7.69
N SER A 304 -20.71 -13.15 8.40
CA SER A 304 -20.44 -11.82 7.83
C SER A 304 -18.95 -11.59 7.63
N PHE A 305 -18.57 -10.97 6.51
CA PHE A 305 -17.21 -10.58 6.21
C PHE A 305 -17.17 -9.20 5.55
N GLU A 306 -16.23 -8.36 5.98
CA GLU A 306 -15.93 -7.07 5.36
C GLU A 306 -14.48 -7.08 4.87
N GLY A 307 -14.26 -6.69 3.62
CA GLY A 307 -12.95 -6.57 2.99
C GLY A 307 -12.73 -7.52 1.81
N PHE A 308 -11.50 -8.02 1.70
CA PHE A 308 -10.97 -8.71 0.54
C PHE A 308 -10.85 -10.22 0.79
N LEU A 309 -11.67 -11.02 0.11
CA LEU A 309 -11.65 -12.47 0.21
C LEU A 309 -10.96 -13.04 -1.02
N VAL A 310 -9.94 -13.87 -0.84
CA VAL A 310 -9.23 -14.53 -1.94
C VAL A 310 -9.30 -16.04 -1.76
N ALA A 311 -9.66 -16.77 -2.80
CA ALA A 311 -9.71 -18.23 -2.78
C ALA A 311 -9.04 -18.85 -4.02
N ARG A 312 -8.44 -20.03 -3.82
CA ARG A 312 -7.89 -20.91 -4.85
C ARG A 312 -8.49 -22.30 -4.68
N GLY A 313 -9.03 -22.92 -5.72
CA GLY A 313 -9.71 -24.21 -5.64
C GLY A 313 -11.23 -24.09 -5.45
N ASP A 314 -11.86 -25.17 -5.00
CA ASP A 314 -13.31 -25.22 -4.79
C ASP A 314 -13.72 -24.35 -3.60
N PHE A 315 -14.56 -23.36 -3.84
CA PHE A 315 -14.91 -22.36 -2.83
C PHE A 315 -16.42 -22.16 -2.75
N THR A 316 -17.01 -22.39 -1.57
CA THR A 316 -18.45 -22.29 -1.36
C THR A 316 -18.79 -21.17 -0.39
N LEU A 317 -19.68 -20.29 -0.79
CA LEU A 317 -20.30 -19.25 0.03
C LEU A 317 -21.73 -19.70 0.36
N THR A 318 -22.06 -19.87 1.65
CA THR A 318 -23.39 -20.29 2.11
C THR A 318 -23.78 -19.49 3.34
N GLU A 319 -25.00 -18.94 3.39
CA GLU A 319 -25.48 -18.12 4.51
C GLU A 319 -24.47 -17.02 4.88
N VAL A 320 -23.99 -16.29 3.86
CA VAL A 320 -22.89 -15.34 4.00
C VAL A 320 -23.26 -13.96 3.49
N GLN A 321 -22.83 -12.94 4.23
CA GLN A 321 -22.90 -11.53 3.84
C GLN A 321 -21.48 -10.99 3.69
N VAL A 322 -21.12 -10.62 2.46
CA VAL A 322 -19.81 -10.05 2.14
C VAL A 322 -19.99 -8.58 1.77
N GLU A 323 -19.30 -7.68 2.46
CA GLU A 323 -19.13 -6.29 2.04
C GLU A 323 -17.69 -6.08 1.56
N GLY A 324 -17.47 -6.07 0.25
CA GLY A 324 -16.14 -5.92 -0.32
C GLY A 324 -15.89 -6.74 -1.59
N VAL A 325 -14.69 -7.29 -1.74
CA VAL A 325 -14.26 -7.96 -2.97
C VAL A 325 -14.00 -9.44 -2.74
N ILE A 326 -14.50 -10.28 -3.64
CA ILE A 326 -14.17 -11.71 -3.70
C ILE A 326 -13.31 -11.96 -4.93
N LEU A 327 -12.10 -12.48 -4.76
CA LEU A 327 -11.26 -12.99 -5.84
C LEU A 327 -11.24 -14.52 -5.80
N HIS A 328 -11.76 -15.14 -6.87
CA HIS A 328 -11.55 -16.55 -7.14
C HIS A 328 -10.46 -16.68 -8.22
N LEU A 329 -9.33 -17.29 -7.86
CA LEU A 329 -8.11 -17.36 -8.68
C LEU A 329 -7.84 -18.76 -9.25
N GLY A 330 -8.86 -19.62 -9.36
CA GLY A 330 -8.82 -20.79 -10.23
C GLY A 330 -8.93 -22.15 -9.57
N GLY A 331 -8.45 -23.18 -10.30
CA GLY A 331 -8.26 -24.59 -9.92
C GLY A 331 -9.51 -25.40 -9.58
N GLY A 332 -10.66 -24.74 -9.41
CA GLY A 332 -11.89 -25.35 -8.94
C GLY A 332 -13.10 -24.46 -9.18
N ARG A 333 -14.21 -24.80 -8.53
CA ARG A 333 -15.54 -24.20 -8.71
C ARG A 333 -15.83 -23.16 -7.65
N LEU A 334 -16.29 -21.97 -8.07
CA LEU A 334 -16.94 -21.03 -7.16
C LEU A 334 -18.42 -21.40 -7.04
N THR A 335 -18.89 -21.67 -5.83
CA THR A 335 -20.30 -21.94 -5.55
C THR A 335 -20.88 -20.83 -4.66
N LEU A 336 -21.82 -20.05 -5.17
CA LEU A 336 -22.65 -19.16 -4.34
C LEU A 336 -23.94 -19.90 -4.00
N ALA A 337 -24.07 -20.32 -2.75
CA ALA A 337 -25.19 -21.11 -2.26
C ALA A 337 -26.24 -20.23 -1.56
N ALA A 338 -27.24 -20.87 -0.94
CA ALA A 338 -28.40 -20.18 -0.39
C ALA A 338 -28.03 -19.11 0.64
N ASP A 339 -28.79 -18.03 0.64
CA ASP A 339 -28.64 -16.87 1.52
C ASP A 339 -27.27 -16.20 1.43
N THR A 340 -26.67 -16.20 0.23
CA THR A 340 -25.43 -15.46 -0.07
C THR A 340 -25.76 -14.06 -0.57
N SER A 341 -25.25 -13.05 0.13
CA SER A 341 -25.32 -11.64 -0.30
C SER A 341 -23.92 -11.06 -0.39
N VAL A 342 -23.61 -10.42 -1.51
CA VAL A 342 -22.35 -9.72 -1.75
C VAL A 342 -22.66 -8.28 -2.12
N ARG A 343 -22.20 -7.33 -1.31
CA ARG A 343 -22.22 -5.90 -1.59
C ARG A 343 -20.81 -5.44 -1.91
N GLY A 344 -20.51 -5.25 -3.20
CA GLY A 344 -19.17 -5.01 -3.69
C GLY A 344 -18.97 -5.71 -5.03
N ALA A 345 -17.94 -6.54 -5.20
CA ALA A 345 -17.72 -7.17 -6.50
C ALA A 345 -17.01 -8.53 -6.40
N ILE A 346 -17.23 -9.37 -7.42
CA ILE A 346 -16.59 -10.68 -7.55
C ILE A 346 -15.70 -10.67 -8.79
N TRP A 347 -14.45 -11.07 -8.65
CA TRP A 347 -13.54 -11.39 -9.74
C TRP A 347 -13.37 -12.91 -9.80
N MET A 348 -13.51 -13.47 -10.99
CA MET A 348 -13.19 -14.86 -11.25
C MET A 348 -12.14 -14.97 -12.35
N SER A 349 -11.12 -15.75 -12.09
CA SER A 349 -10.04 -16.07 -13.02
C SER A 349 -9.54 -17.48 -12.75
N ASN A 350 -8.93 -18.14 -13.74
CA ASN A 350 -8.36 -19.47 -13.53
C ASN A 350 -6.83 -19.46 -13.59
N ASN A 351 -6.21 -20.34 -12.82
CA ASN A 351 -4.79 -20.67 -12.89
C ASN A 351 -4.69 -22.03 -13.58
N ALA A 352 -3.94 -22.14 -14.68
CA ALA A 352 -3.67 -23.48 -15.21
C ALA A 352 -2.84 -24.20 -14.14
N GLY A 353 -3.31 -25.35 -13.66
CA GLY A 353 -2.65 -26.11 -12.58
C GLY A 353 -1.27 -26.68 -12.92
N ASP A 354 -0.51 -26.09 -13.85
CA ASP A 354 0.85 -26.45 -14.21
C ASP A 354 1.89 -26.03 -13.15
N GLY A 355 1.45 -25.38 -12.07
CA GLY A 355 2.31 -24.95 -10.97
C GLY A 355 3.18 -23.74 -11.30
N SER A 356 3.02 -23.16 -12.50
CA SER A 356 3.75 -21.95 -12.90
C SER A 356 3.23 -20.68 -12.24
N GLY A 357 2.07 -20.74 -11.55
CA GLY A 357 1.46 -19.56 -10.95
C GLY A 357 0.78 -18.63 -11.98
N ASN A 358 0.89 -18.94 -13.27
CA ASN A 358 0.29 -18.15 -14.34
C ASN A 358 -1.23 -18.28 -14.31
N LEU A 359 -1.94 -17.16 -14.14
CA LEU A 359 -3.35 -17.13 -14.51
C LEU A 359 -3.44 -17.30 -16.02
N VAL A 360 -3.75 -18.52 -16.43
CA VAL A 360 -4.04 -18.87 -17.80
C VAL A 360 -5.54 -18.73 -17.99
N HIS A 361 -5.96 -18.43 -19.21
CA HIS A 361 -7.37 -18.38 -19.60
C HIS A 361 -8.10 -19.74 -19.56
N GLY A 362 -7.76 -20.64 -18.63
CA GLY A 362 -8.45 -21.91 -18.40
C GLY A 362 -9.93 -21.72 -18.10
N PRO A 363 -10.75 -22.77 -18.26
CA PRO A 363 -12.19 -22.67 -18.12
C PRO A 363 -12.57 -22.26 -16.69
N LEU A 364 -13.41 -21.24 -16.53
CA LEU A 364 -14.02 -20.90 -15.24
C LEU A 364 -15.13 -21.90 -14.90
N ASP A 365 -15.41 -22.11 -13.61
CA ASP A 365 -16.55 -22.91 -13.15
C ASP A 365 -17.30 -22.15 -12.04
N LEU A 366 -18.51 -21.71 -12.35
CA LEU A 366 -19.38 -20.95 -11.43
C LEU A 366 -20.72 -21.67 -11.28
N ARG A 367 -21.12 -21.89 -10.04
CA ARG A 367 -22.40 -22.50 -9.68
C ARG A 367 -23.18 -21.62 -8.71
N ILE A 368 -24.43 -21.35 -9.04
CA ILE A 368 -25.35 -20.57 -8.19
C ILE A 368 -26.46 -21.48 -7.68
N VAL A 369 -26.59 -21.64 -6.36
CA VAL A 369 -27.58 -22.53 -5.76
C VAL A 369 -28.43 -21.77 -4.75
N GLY A 370 -29.74 -21.65 -5.01
CA GLY A 370 -30.65 -21.00 -4.06
C GLY A 370 -30.66 -19.48 -4.17
N SER A 371 -30.90 -18.78 -3.05
CA SER A 371 -31.04 -17.33 -3.03
C SER A 371 -29.67 -16.64 -2.99
N VAL A 372 -29.31 -15.94 -4.06
CA VAL A 372 -28.02 -15.23 -4.17
C VAL A 372 -28.25 -13.80 -4.66
N SER A 373 -27.63 -12.82 -4.01
CA SER A 373 -27.69 -11.42 -4.45
C SER A 373 -26.28 -10.82 -4.47
N VAL A 374 -25.83 -10.37 -5.62
CA VAL A 374 -24.56 -9.67 -5.79
C VAL A 374 -24.86 -8.26 -6.31
N ALA A 375 -24.67 -7.25 -5.47
CA ALA A 375 -24.90 -5.85 -5.80
C ALA A 375 -23.59 -5.09 -5.84
N TYR A 376 -23.32 -4.46 -6.99
CA TYR A 376 -22.12 -3.65 -7.18
C TYR A 376 -22.11 -2.42 -6.29
N ASP A 377 -21.07 -2.29 -5.46
CA ASP A 377 -20.84 -1.12 -4.60
C ASP A 377 -19.37 -0.68 -4.70
N ALA A 378 -19.13 0.39 -5.47
CA ALA A 378 -17.79 0.96 -5.64
C ALA A 378 -17.17 1.43 -4.31
N GLY A 379 -17.99 1.86 -3.35
CA GLY A 379 -17.51 2.28 -2.03
C GLY A 379 -17.00 1.09 -1.23
N ALA A 380 -17.73 -0.03 -1.25
CA ALA A 380 -17.31 -1.27 -0.59
C ALA A 380 -16.04 -1.86 -1.23
N VAL A 381 -15.95 -1.84 -2.57
CA VAL A 381 -14.74 -2.26 -3.31
C VAL A 381 -13.54 -1.43 -2.87
N ARG A 382 -13.64 -0.10 -2.90
CA ARG A 382 -12.53 0.80 -2.56
C ARG A 382 -12.13 0.79 -1.09
N ARG A 383 -13.05 0.50 -0.16
CA ARG A 383 -12.72 0.29 1.26
C ARG A 383 -11.98 -1.01 1.51
N SER A 384 -12.09 -1.98 0.60
CA SER A 384 -11.46 -3.30 0.70
C SER A 384 -10.04 -3.34 0.10
N LEU A 385 -9.65 -2.32 -0.66
CA LEU A 385 -8.31 -2.12 -1.24
C LEU A 385 -7.48 -1.21 -0.34
#